data_AF-A0A9E6AP41-F1
#
_entry.id   AF-A0A9E6AP41-F1
#
_cell.length_a   1.000
_cell.length_b   1.000
_cell.length_c   1.000
_cell.angle_alpha   90.00
_cell.angle_beta   90.00
_cell.angle_gamma   90.00
#
_symmetry.space_group_name_H-M   'P 1'
#
loop_
_entity.id
_entity.type
_entity.pdbx_description
1 polymer ?
#
loop_
_entity_poly.entity_id
_entity_poly.type
_entity_poly.pdbx_seq_one_letter_code
_entity_poly.pdbx_strand_id
1 'polypeptide(L)'
;MHTLAPSESRSVPPIPQLLPAAGTLPELRLATVDNDGALGQPLSEHESIWQQLVRRELTLRSTFAHGERFYVLLQYTDLANGEGLTLRKRNVFERVVLGDTGRVTGQVLGLANSTVASYTLNSLRKLKLRSRERAVPLALALHLSRHALTDHDARASSFLTPEGRFKVLSLRNPSTSRFALLTAAERGVASLVMLGNSNSEIAINRNTSLHTVENQVVSIFRKFDASNRFQLMSRLLGVCSTSTTCPQ
;
A
#
# COMPACT_ATOMS: atom_id res chain seq x y z
N MET A 1 -32.46 -22.73 38.78
CA MET A 1 -31.01 -22.79 38.45
C MET A 1 -30.85 -22.32 37.02
N HIS A 2 -30.64 -21.02 36.80
CA HIS A 2 -30.39 -20.44 35.48
C HIS A 2 -28.88 -20.19 35.35
N THR A 3 -28.25 -20.94 34.46
CA THR A 3 -26.83 -20.82 34.10
C THR A 3 -26.65 -19.59 33.21
N LEU A 4 -26.02 -18.54 33.73
CA LEU A 4 -25.56 -17.39 32.97
C LEU A 4 -24.29 -17.78 32.19
N ALA A 5 -24.32 -17.61 30.88
CA ALA A 5 -23.17 -17.78 29.99
C ALA A 5 -22.12 -16.68 30.24
N PRO A 6 -20.82 -16.95 30.03
CA PRO A 6 -19.76 -15.97 30.24
C PRO A 6 -19.80 -14.89 29.14
N SER A 7 -19.74 -13.64 29.57
CA SER A 7 -19.62 -12.46 28.72
C SER A 7 -18.32 -12.48 27.91
N GLU A 8 -18.41 -12.51 26.58
CA GLU A 8 -17.29 -12.27 25.68
C GLU A 8 -16.72 -10.87 25.94
N SER A 9 -15.48 -10.83 26.43
CA SER A 9 -14.67 -9.63 26.55
C SER A 9 -14.38 -9.05 25.17
N ARG A 10 -15.14 -8.03 24.75
CA ARG A 10 -14.76 -7.18 23.62
C ARG A 10 -13.43 -6.50 23.95
N SER A 11 -12.37 -6.92 23.27
CA SER A 11 -11.07 -6.27 23.32
C SER A 11 -11.23 -4.79 22.99
N VAL A 12 -10.99 -3.92 23.97
CA VAL A 12 -10.94 -2.48 23.79
C VAL A 12 -9.69 -2.18 22.97
N PRO A 13 -9.78 -1.53 21.80
CA PRO A 13 -8.60 -1.21 21.02
C PRO A 13 -7.67 -0.31 21.85
N PRO A 14 -6.34 -0.51 21.77
CA PRO A 14 -5.38 0.26 22.55
C PRO A 14 -5.59 1.76 22.30
N ILE A 15 -5.67 2.53 23.40
CA ILE A 15 -5.77 3.99 23.35
C ILE A 15 -4.51 4.52 22.64
N PRO A 16 -4.63 5.30 21.55
CA PRO A 16 -3.46 5.78 20.84
C PRO A 16 -2.64 6.71 21.75
N GLN A 17 -1.35 6.43 21.89
CA GLN A 17 -0.44 7.31 22.65
C GLN A 17 -0.27 8.64 21.90
N LEU A 18 -0.30 9.74 22.65
CA LEU A 18 -0.06 11.09 22.13
C LEU A 18 1.46 11.33 22.06
N LEU A 19 1.98 11.45 20.85
CA LEU A 19 3.37 11.81 20.60
C LEU A 19 3.56 13.34 20.60
N PRO A 20 4.76 13.86 20.95
CA PRO A 20 5.07 15.29 20.88
C PRO A 20 4.87 15.82 19.45
N ALA A 21 4.77 17.15 19.32
CA ALA A 21 4.51 17.85 18.05
C ALA A 21 5.52 17.47 16.96
N ALA A 22 5.17 16.47 16.15
CA ALA A 22 5.85 16.17 14.90
C ALA A 22 5.23 17.06 13.83
N GLY A 23 5.80 18.24 13.61
CA GLY A 23 5.33 19.24 12.66
C GLY A 23 5.86 19.02 11.23
N THR A 24 6.89 18.17 11.08
CA THR A 24 7.56 17.93 9.80
C THR A 24 7.45 16.46 9.36
N LEU A 25 7.47 16.22 8.04
CA LEU A 25 7.45 14.85 7.49
C LEU A 25 8.58 13.95 8.06
N PRO A 26 9.83 14.43 8.25
CA PRO A 26 10.87 13.64 8.92
C PRO A 26 10.51 13.24 10.35
N GLU A 27 9.96 14.14 11.15
CA GLU A 27 9.54 13.85 12.53
C GLU A 27 8.40 12.82 12.55
N LEU A 28 7.42 12.97 11.66
CA LEU A 28 6.33 11.99 11.52
C LEU A 28 6.85 10.60 11.13
N ARG A 29 7.89 10.53 10.29
CA ARG A 29 8.52 9.25 9.91
C ARG A 29 9.24 8.61 11.08
N LEU A 30 9.93 9.39 11.92
CA LEU A 30 10.59 8.88 13.12
C LEU A 30 9.55 8.34 14.12
N ALA A 31 8.54 9.16 14.44
CA ALA A 31 7.38 8.77 15.25
C ALA A 31 6.70 7.49 14.76
N THR A 32 6.61 7.32 13.44
CA THR A 32 6.06 6.11 12.80
C THR A 32 6.89 4.87 13.10
N VAL A 33 8.23 4.96 13.00
CA VAL A 33 9.14 3.83 13.27
C VAL A 33 9.08 3.45 14.75
N ASP A 34 9.16 4.43 15.64
CA ASP A 34 9.11 4.21 17.09
C ASP A 34 7.79 3.54 17.50
N ASN A 35 6.67 4.01 16.95
CA ASN A 35 5.35 3.47 17.27
C ASN A 35 5.09 2.07 16.69
N ASP A 36 5.63 1.76 15.50
CA ASP A 36 5.55 0.40 14.94
C ASP A 36 6.31 -0.62 15.79
N GLY A 37 7.47 -0.23 16.31
CA GLY A 37 8.26 -1.08 17.22
C GLY A 37 7.57 -1.33 18.56
N ALA A 38 6.88 -0.32 19.10
CA ALA A 38 6.24 -0.40 20.42
C ALA A 38 4.82 -0.98 20.40
N LEU A 39 4.00 -0.63 19.39
CA LEU A 39 2.54 -0.87 19.37
C LEU A 39 2.05 -1.60 18.11
N GLY A 40 2.95 -2.11 17.25
CA GLY A 40 2.57 -2.81 16.03
C GLY A 40 1.78 -4.09 16.35
N GLN A 41 0.50 -4.13 15.97
CA GLN A 41 -0.35 -5.31 16.07
C GLN A 41 -0.45 -6.02 14.71
N PRO A 42 -0.63 -7.36 14.68
CA PRO A 42 -0.89 -8.09 13.46
C PRO A 42 -2.09 -7.50 12.71
N LEU A 43 -1.97 -7.38 11.39
CA LEU A 43 -3.00 -6.71 10.59
C LEU A 43 -4.39 -7.37 10.66
N SER A 44 -4.48 -8.66 11.01
CA SER A 44 -5.73 -9.41 11.15
C SER A 44 -6.75 -8.78 12.10
N GLU A 45 -6.30 -7.92 13.02
CA GLU A 45 -7.14 -7.28 14.04
C GLU A 45 -7.69 -5.91 13.62
N HIS A 46 -7.30 -5.40 12.45
CA HIS A 46 -7.72 -4.08 12.01
C HIS A 46 -8.84 -4.13 10.98
N GLU A 47 -9.84 -3.25 11.13
CA GLU A 47 -10.78 -2.95 10.05
C GLU A 47 -9.98 -2.68 8.77
N SER A 48 -10.42 -3.31 7.67
CA SER A 48 -9.71 -3.29 6.39
C SER A 48 -9.34 -1.86 6.03
N ILE A 49 -8.04 -1.56 6.11
CA ILE A 49 -7.48 -0.23 5.88
C ILE A 49 -7.80 0.26 4.47
N TRP A 50 -7.93 -0.69 3.54
CA TRP A 50 -8.44 -0.44 2.22
C TRP A 50 -9.85 0.17 2.21
N GLN A 51 -10.78 -0.32 3.04
CA GLN A 51 -12.13 0.24 3.13
C GLN A 51 -12.11 1.68 3.61
N GLN A 52 -11.33 1.96 4.65
CA GLN A 52 -11.16 3.32 5.20
C GLN A 52 -10.55 4.27 4.15
N LEU A 53 -9.58 3.80 3.36
CA LEU A 53 -9.03 4.56 2.22
C LEU A 53 -10.09 4.84 1.14
N VAL A 54 -10.86 3.84 0.74
CA VAL A 54 -11.90 3.97 -0.30
C VAL A 54 -13.05 4.89 0.14
N ARG A 55 -13.38 4.87 1.44
CA ARG A 55 -14.34 5.78 2.08
C ARG A 55 -13.78 7.18 2.34
N ARG A 56 -12.48 7.39 2.13
CA ARG A 56 -11.73 8.64 2.41
C ARG A 56 -11.64 9.01 3.89
N GLU A 57 -11.82 8.04 4.77
CA GLU A 57 -11.54 8.17 6.20
C GLU A 57 -10.03 8.23 6.45
N LEU A 58 -9.23 7.58 5.58
CA LEU A 58 -7.78 7.66 5.57
C LEU A 58 -7.27 8.35 4.29
N THR A 59 -6.22 9.15 4.43
CA THR A 59 -5.48 9.74 3.30
C THR A 59 -4.01 9.32 3.39
N LEU A 60 -3.42 8.91 2.25
CA LEU A 60 -1.99 8.61 2.17
C LEU A 60 -1.16 9.89 2.36
N ARG A 61 -0.28 9.91 3.37
CA ARG A 61 0.62 11.03 3.65
C ARG A 61 2.03 10.78 3.16
N SER A 62 2.57 9.61 3.46
CA SER A 62 3.93 9.28 3.09
C SER A 62 4.13 7.78 2.97
N THR A 63 5.16 7.44 2.21
CA THR A 63 5.72 6.09 2.14
C THR A 63 7.23 6.19 2.23
N PHE A 64 7.83 5.24 2.93
CA PHE A 64 9.28 5.18 3.11
C PHE A 64 9.72 3.79 3.55
N ALA A 65 11.02 3.53 3.40
CA ALA A 65 11.67 2.37 3.99
C ALA A 65 12.50 2.83 5.19
N HIS A 66 12.57 2.01 6.23
CA HIS A 66 13.51 2.18 7.34
C HIS A 66 13.92 0.80 7.85
N GLY A 67 15.23 0.55 7.93
CA GLY A 67 15.77 -0.79 8.20
C GLY A 67 15.23 -1.82 7.20
N GLU A 68 14.73 -2.94 7.71
CA GLU A 68 14.11 -4.01 6.91
C GLU A 68 12.60 -3.84 6.72
N ARG A 69 12.04 -2.64 6.93
CA ARG A 69 10.58 -2.45 6.87
C ARG A 69 10.17 -1.36 5.88
N PHE A 70 9.03 -1.57 5.23
CA PHE A 70 8.33 -0.57 4.45
C PHE A 70 7.16 -0.01 5.26
N TYR A 71 7.02 1.31 5.23
CA TYR A 71 6.03 2.04 5.98
C TYR A 71 5.09 2.78 5.04
N VAL A 72 3.79 2.66 5.31
CA VAL A 72 2.71 3.44 4.71
C VAL A 72 2.07 4.26 5.81
N LEU A 73 2.31 5.56 5.79
CA LEU A 73 1.75 6.50 6.75
C LEU A 73 0.45 7.09 6.21
N LEU A 74 -0.63 6.84 6.95
CA LEU A 74 -1.98 7.28 6.64
C LEU A 74 -2.44 8.26 7.72
N GLN A 75 -3.17 9.30 7.34
CA GLN A 75 -3.79 10.23 8.28
C GLN A 75 -5.30 10.05 8.26
N TYR A 76 -5.92 9.95 9.43
CA TYR A 76 -7.37 10.02 9.57
C TYR A 76 -7.84 11.40 9.15
N THR A 77 -8.92 11.43 8.38
CA THR A 77 -9.51 12.68 7.91
C THR A 77 -10.77 12.93 8.72
N ASP A 78 -10.81 14.04 9.46
CA ASP A 78 -11.99 14.44 10.26
C ASP A 78 -13.19 14.86 9.39
N LEU A 79 -12.98 14.96 8.07
CA LEU A 79 -14.01 15.34 7.11
C LEU A 79 -14.93 14.16 6.80
N ALA A 80 -16.05 14.11 7.51
CA ALA A 80 -17.24 13.31 7.19
C ALA A 80 -17.89 13.63 5.82
N ASN A 81 -17.32 14.53 5.01
CA ASN A 81 -18.03 15.21 3.92
C ASN A 81 -17.55 14.84 2.50
N GLY A 82 -16.79 13.76 2.35
CA GLY A 82 -16.35 13.31 1.03
C GLY A 82 -17.03 12.00 0.62
N GLU A 83 -17.91 12.03 -0.39
CA GLU A 83 -18.33 10.77 -1.01
C GLU A 83 -17.10 10.01 -1.53
N GLY A 84 -16.89 8.82 -0.98
CA GLY A 84 -15.83 7.90 -1.38
C GLY A 84 -15.92 7.48 -2.85
N LEU A 85 -15.18 6.43 -3.21
CA LEU A 85 -15.37 5.84 -4.53
C LEU A 85 -16.74 5.16 -4.59
N THR A 86 -17.50 5.44 -5.64
CA THR A 86 -18.71 4.66 -5.93
C THR A 86 -18.32 3.20 -6.13
N LEU A 87 -19.23 2.26 -5.88
CA LEU A 87 -18.97 0.82 -6.04
C LEU A 87 -18.34 0.48 -7.40
N ARG A 88 -18.84 1.09 -8.48
CA ARG A 88 -18.31 0.87 -9.84
C ARG A 88 -16.89 1.39 -10.02
N LYS A 89 -16.58 2.60 -9.53
CA LYS A 89 -15.23 3.20 -9.60
C LYS A 89 -14.24 2.44 -8.73
N ARG A 90 -14.70 1.99 -7.56
CA ARG A 90 -13.96 1.13 -6.64
C ARG A 90 -13.59 -0.19 -7.31
N ASN A 91 -14.54 -0.91 -7.90
CA ASN A 91 -14.27 -2.20 -8.54
C ASN A 91 -13.25 -2.07 -9.68
N VAL A 92 -13.35 -1.03 -10.50
CA VAL A 92 -12.34 -0.74 -11.53
C VAL A 92 -10.98 -0.48 -10.89
N PHE A 93 -10.93 0.39 -9.88
CA PHE A 93 -9.68 0.79 -9.25
C PHE A 93 -8.99 -0.36 -8.53
N GLU A 94 -9.73 -1.19 -7.79
CA GLU A 94 -9.21 -2.39 -7.12
C GLU A 94 -8.54 -3.34 -8.11
N ARG A 95 -9.18 -3.64 -9.24
CA ARG A 95 -8.60 -4.55 -10.25
C ARG A 95 -7.29 -4.00 -10.81
N VAL A 96 -7.26 -2.72 -11.16
CA VAL A 96 -6.03 -2.06 -11.67
C VAL A 96 -4.92 -2.08 -10.63
N VAL A 97 -5.24 -1.78 -9.38
CA VAL A 97 -4.30 -1.77 -8.24
C VAL A 97 -3.82 -3.18 -7.88
N LEU A 98 -4.62 -4.21 -8.17
CA LEU A 98 -4.24 -5.64 -8.06
C LEU A 98 -3.44 -6.15 -9.28
N GLY A 99 -3.16 -5.28 -10.25
CA GLY A 99 -2.30 -5.59 -11.39
C GLY A 99 -3.03 -5.85 -12.70
N ASP A 100 -4.37 -5.89 -12.74
CA ASP A 100 -5.07 -6.08 -14.01
C ASP A 100 -4.78 -4.93 -14.99
N THR A 101 -4.57 -5.26 -16.26
CA THR A 101 -4.45 -4.24 -17.30
C THR A 101 -5.81 -3.58 -17.56
N GLY A 102 -5.80 -2.40 -18.19
CA GLY A 102 -7.05 -1.72 -18.56
C GLY A 102 -7.93 -2.57 -19.49
N ARG A 103 -7.30 -3.33 -20.40
CA ARG A 103 -7.98 -4.28 -21.29
C ARG A 103 -8.65 -5.41 -20.51
N VAL A 104 -7.91 -6.07 -19.61
CA VAL A 104 -8.45 -7.18 -18.79
C VAL A 104 -9.58 -6.68 -17.89
N THR A 105 -9.36 -5.55 -17.21
CA THR A 105 -10.37 -4.93 -16.35
C THR A 105 -11.63 -4.57 -17.14
N GLY A 106 -11.47 -4.01 -18.34
CA GLY A 106 -12.57 -3.66 -19.22
C GLY A 106 -13.37 -4.88 -19.69
N GLN A 107 -12.66 -5.93 -20.12
CA GLN A 107 -13.29 -7.19 -20.52
C GLN A 107 -14.10 -7.80 -19.36
N VAL A 108 -13.54 -7.87 -18.16
CA VAL A 108 -14.21 -8.48 -17.00
C VAL A 108 -15.42 -7.67 -16.53
N LEU A 109 -15.34 -6.34 -16.59
CA LEU A 109 -16.39 -5.46 -16.08
C LEU A 109 -17.38 -4.98 -17.16
N GLY A 110 -17.24 -5.45 -18.42
CA GLY A 110 -18.04 -4.98 -19.54
C GLY A 110 -17.87 -3.48 -19.83
N LEU A 111 -16.65 -2.96 -19.71
CA LEU A 111 -16.32 -1.55 -19.90
C LEU A 111 -15.33 -1.35 -21.05
N ALA A 112 -15.46 -0.23 -21.76
CA ALA A 112 -14.42 0.24 -22.68
C ALA A 112 -13.12 0.57 -21.92
N ASN A 113 -11.98 0.37 -22.57
CA ASN A 113 -10.67 0.65 -21.98
C ASN A 113 -10.50 2.14 -21.61
N SER A 114 -11.09 3.05 -22.40
CA SER A 114 -11.16 4.49 -22.10
C SER A 114 -11.95 4.79 -20.81
N THR A 115 -13.04 4.06 -20.55
CA THR A 115 -13.81 4.15 -19.31
C THR A 115 -12.99 3.69 -18.11
N VAL A 116 -12.26 2.57 -18.25
CA VAL A 116 -11.35 2.08 -17.20
C VAL A 116 -10.28 3.12 -16.87
N ALA A 117 -9.66 3.71 -17.89
CA ALA A 117 -8.66 4.77 -17.72
C ALA A 117 -9.25 5.99 -16.99
N SER A 118 -10.42 6.47 -17.43
CA SER A 118 -11.13 7.60 -16.82
C SER A 118 -11.51 7.31 -15.36
N TYR A 119 -12.03 6.13 -15.06
CA TYR A 119 -12.39 5.74 -13.70
C TYR A 119 -11.15 5.65 -12.82
N THR A 120 -10.05 5.10 -13.32
CA THR A 120 -8.77 5.04 -12.61
C THR A 120 -8.26 6.44 -12.27
N LEU A 121 -8.21 7.35 -13.24
CA LEU A 121 -7.77 8.74 -13.05
C LEU A 121 -8.66 9.48 -12.04
N ASN A 122 -9.98 9.33 -12.16
CA ASN A 122 -10.92 9.93 -11.22
C ASN A 122 -10.78 9.37 -9.80
N SER A 123 -10.51 8.06 -9.67
CA SER A 123 -10.24 7.45 -8.36
C SER A 123 -8.96 7.97 -7.74
N LEU A 124 -7.86 8.09 -8.51
CA LEU A 124 -6.61 8.70 -8.03
C LEU A 124 -6.84 10.12 -7.51
N ARG A 125 -7.55 10.97 -8.28
CA ARG A 125 -7.88 12.34 -7.87
C ARG A 125 -8.72 12.37 -6.60
N LYS A 126 -9.76 11.53 -6.49
CA LYS A 126 -10.60 11.43 -5.29
C LYS A 126 -9.79 11.00 -4.05
N LEU A 127 -8.80 10.13 -4.25
CA LEU A 127 -7.87 9.68 -3.21
C LEU A 127 -6.68 10.64 -3.00
N LYS A 128 -6.69 11.82 -3.65
CA LYS A 128 -5.62 12.84 -3.59
C LYS A 128 -4.24 12.32 -4.02
N LEU A 129 -4.20 11.31 -4.88
CA LEU A 129 -2.98 10.78 -5.47
C LEU A 129 -2.71 11.49 -6.80
N ARG A 130 -1.52 12.07 -6.91
CA ARG A 130 -1.13 12.84 -8.10
C ARG A 130 -0.78 11.96 -9.31
N SER A 131 -0.48 10.68 -9.08
CA SER A 131 -0.04 9.78 -10.14
C SER A 131 -0.34 8.32 -9.80
N ARG A 132 -0.18 7.42 -10.80
CA ARG A 132 -0.37 5.97 -10.63
C ARG A 132 0.73 5.35 -9.77
N GLU A 133 1.94 5.86 -9.89
CA GLU A 133 3.10 5.43 -9.11
C GLU A 133 2.83 5.61 -7.61
N ARG A 134 2.23 6.74 -7.23
CA ARG A 134 1.84 7.03 -5.84
C ARG A 134 0.72 6.13 -5.30
N ALA A 135 0.03 5.39 -6.17
CA ALA A 135 -0.96 4.39 -5.75
C ALA A 135 -0.36 3.00 -5.52
N VAL A 136 0.89 2.75 -5.92
CA VAL A 136 1.56 1.45 -5.71
C VAL A 136 1.54 1.02 -4.23
N PRO A 137 1.79 1.91 -3.25
CA PRO A 137 1.67 1.55 -1.84
C PRO A 137 0.24 1.28 -1.36
N LEU A 138 -0.78 1.75 -2.09
CA LEU A 138 -2.16 1.38 -1.79
C LEU A 138 -2.47 -0.05 -2.25
N ALA A 139 -1.76 -0.54 -3.28
CA ALA A 139 -1.83 -1.95 -3.67
C ALA A 139 -1.43 -2.85 -2.52
N LEU A 140 -0.38 -2.48 -1.79
CA LEU A 140 0.03 -3.20 -0.61
C LEU A 140 -1.09 -3.25 0.44
N ALA A 141 -1.71 -2.12 0.79
CA ALA A 141 -2.83 -2.10 1.75
C ALA A 141 -4.01 -2.99 1.31
N LEU A 142 -4.29 -3.03 0.00
CA LEU A 142 -5.31 -3.89 -0.58
C LEU A 142 -4.93 -5.38 -0.53
N HIS A 143 -3.71 -5.74 -0.94
CA HIS A 143 -3.26 -7.13 -0.91
C HIS A 143 -3.21 -7.67 0.52
N LEU A 144 -2.70 -6.87 1.45
CA LEU A 144 -2.68 -7.20 2.86
C LEU A 144 -4.11 -7.42 3.42
N SER A 145 -5.08 -6.62 2.98
CA SER A 145 -6.50 -6.80 3.37
C SER A 145 -7.16 -8.04 2.75
N ARG A 146 -6.69 -8.54 1.60
CA ARG A 146 -7.34 -9.62 0.85
C ARG A 146 -6.70 -10.98 1.03
N HIS A 147 -5.38 -11.03 1.19
CA HIS A 147 -4.62 -12.27 1.04
C HIS A 147 -4.01 -12.77 2.34
N ALA A 148 -4.32 -12.16 3.49
CA ALA A 148 -3.75 -12.50 4.80
C ALA A 148 -2.27 -12.84 4.64
N LEU A 149 -1.47 -11.83 4.23
CA LEU A 149 -0.04 -11.95 3.94
C LEU A 149 0.75 -12.31 5.21
N THR A 150 0.57 -13.53 5.70
CA THR A 150 1.10 -14.05 6.97
C THR A 150 2.62 -14.10 6.96
N ASP A 151 3.23 -14.27 5.78
CA ASP A 151 4.68 -14.40 5.62
C ASP A 151 5.43 -13.05 5.65
N HIS A 152 4.73 -11.92 5.64
CA HIS A 152 5.35 -10.59 5.47
C HIS A 152 5.46 -9.79 6.78
N ASP A 153 5.14 -10.41 7.93
CA ASP A 153 5.10 -9.75 9.25
C ASP A 153 4.46 -8.37 9.16
N ALA A 154 3.27 -8.34 8.56
CA ALA A 154 2.53 -7.11 8.32
C ALA A 154 1.86 -6.65 9.61
N ARG A 155 2.16 -5.41 9.99
CA ARG A 155 1.63 -4.80 11.21
C ARG A 155 0.87 -3.54 10.88
N ALA A 156 -0.05 -3.19 11.76
CA ALA A 156 -0.59 -1.86 11.79
C ALA A 156 -0.55 -1.31 13.21
N SER A 157 -0.39 0.00 13.30
CA SER A 157 -0.48 0.73 14.55
C SER A 157 -1.19 2.05 14.32
N SER A 158 -1.64 2.69 15.39
CA SER A 158 -2.20 4.03 15.34
C SER A 158 -1.57 4.87 16.42
N PHE A 159 -1.41 6.16 16.15
CA PHE A 159 -0.91 7.13 17.11
C PHE A 159 -1.59 8.48 16.91
N LEU A 160 -1.55 9.31 17.94
CA LEU A 160 -2.00 10.70 17.87
C LEU A 160 -0.79 11.62 17.89
N THR A 161 -0.89 12.71 17.15
CA THR A 161 0.00 13.87 17.23
C THR A 161 -0.87 15.12 17.32
N PRO A 162 -0.30 16.30 17.62
CA PRO A 162 -1.01 17.57 17.46
C PRO A 162 -1.57 17.81 16.04
N GLU A 163 -1.01 17.19 15.01
CA GLU A 163 -1.51 17.29 13.62
C GLU A 163 -2.71 16.38 13.32
N GLY A 164 -3.08 15.53 14.27
CA GLY A 164 -4.20 14.61 14.18
C GLY A 164 -3.83 13.15 14.40
N ARG A 165 -4.79 12.27 14.08
CA ARG A 165 -4.65 10.83 14.24
C ARG A 165 -4.04 10.20 13.00
N PHE A 166 -3.07 9.33 13.21
CA PHE A 166 -2.37 8.60 12.15
C PHE A 166 -2.58 7.09 12.29
N LYS A 167 -2.55 6.41 11.16
CA LYS A 167 -2.49 4.97 11.04
C LYS A 167 -1.25 4.59 10.25
N VAL A 168 -0.51 3.63 10.77
CA VAL A 168 0.70 3.10 10.14
C VAL A 168 0.39 1.72 9.63
N LEU A 169 0.77 1.47 8.39
CA LEU A 169 1.01 0.13 7.90
C LEU A 169 2.51 -0.08 7.86
N SER A 170 2.98 -1.18 8.43
CA SER A 170 4.33 -1.63 8.21
C SER A 170 4.31 -3.06 7.67
N LEU A 171 5.24 -3.36 6.79
CA LEU A 171 5.58 -4.74 6.47
C LEU A 171 7.08 -4.89 6.57
N ARG A 172 7.52 -6.09 6.89
CA ARG A 172 8.88 -6.46 6.57
C ARG A 172 9.04 -6.30 5.07
N ASN A 173 10.02 -5.51 4.65
CA ASN A 173 10.47 -5.46 3.26
C ASN A 173 10.65 -6.92 2.85
N PRO A 174 9.93 -7.41 1.83
CA PRO A 174 10.05 -8.76 1.37
C PRO A 174 11.50 -9.00 0.92
N SER A 175 12.38 -9.36 1.83
CA SER A 175 13.71 -9.91 1.57
C SER A 175 13.61 -11.35 1.07
N THR A 176 12.43 -11.72 0.57
CA THR A 176 12.08 -13.04 0.10
C THR A 176 13.09 -13.52 -0.95
N SER A 177 13.20 -14.83 -1.08
CA SER A 177 13.90 -15.52 -2.17
C SER A 177 13.63 -14.92 -3.56
N ARG A 178 12.48 -14.27 -3.75
CA ARG A 178 12.13 -13.56 -4.98
C ARG A 178 13.10 -12.42 -5.31
N PHE A 179 13.56 -11.66 -4.32
CA PHE A 179 14.58 -10.61 -4.52
C PHE A 179 15.98 -11.19 -4.79
N ALA A 180 16.20 -12.49 -4.57
CA ALA A 180 17.48 -13.13 -4.89
C ALA A 180 17.77 -13.13 -6.40
N LEU A 181 16.73 -13.05 -7.25
CA LEU A 181 16.87 -12.91 -8.71
C LEU A 181 17.39 -11.53 -9.16
N LEU A 182 17.32 -10.54 -8.27
CA LEU A 182 17.74 -9.17 -8.54
C LEU A 182 19.18 -8.93 -8.07
N THR A 183 19.94 -8.18 -8.85
CA THR A 183 21.21 -7.60 -8.40
C THR A 183 20.98 -6.59 -7.28
N ALA A 184 22.01 -6.23 -6.51
CA ALA A 184 21.89 -5.24 -5.46
C ALA A 184 21.35 -3.88 -5.97
N ALA A 185 21.74 -3.46 -7.17
CA ALA A 185 21.24 -2.25 -7.80
C ALA A 185 19.75 -2.35 -8.15
N GLU A 186 19.34 -3.46 -8.79
CA GLU A 186 17.94 -3.71 -9.14
C GLU A 186 17.06 -3.84 -7.89
N ARG A 187 17.54 -4.47 -6.81
CA ARG A 187 16.82 -4.53 -5.52
C ARG A 187 16.51 -3.13 -5.00
N GLY A 188 17.51 -2.24 -5.00
CA GLY A 188 17.31 -0.85 -4.58
C GLY A 188 16.32 -0.09 -5.46
N VAL A 189 16.31 -0.32 -6.78
CA VAL A 189 15.29 0.25 -7.67
C VAL A 189 13.90 -0.34 -7.38
N ALA A 190 13.78 -1.66 -7.27
CA ALA A 190 12.52 -2.35 -6.99
C ALA A 190 11.89 -1.85 -5.68
N SER A 191 12.68 -1.67 -4.62
CA SER A 191 12.21 -1.11 -3.36
C SER A 191 11.65 0.31 -3.54
N LEU A 192 12.31 1.18 -4.30
CA LEU A 192 11.80 2.53 -4.55
C LEU A 192 10.55 2.53 -5.46
N VAL A 193 10.45 1.61 -6.42
CA VAL A 193 9.21 1.42 -7.20
C VAL A 193 8.06 1.00 -6.28
N MET A 194 8.32 0.10 -5.33
CA MET A 194 7.32 -0.33 -4.33
C MET A 194 6.87 0.81 -3.42
N LEU A 195 7.75 1.75 -3.10
CA LEU A 195 7.42 2.97 -2.36
C LEU A 195 6.64 3.99 -3.20
N GLY A 196 6.48 3.75 -4.51
CA GLY A 196 5.72 4.60 -5.41
C GLY A 196 6.52 5.74 -6.03
N ASN A 197 7.86 5.67 -6.02
CA ASN A 197 8.72 6.68 -6.64
C ASN A 197 8.66 6.59 -8.17
N SER A 198 8.64 7.74 -8.86
CA SER A 198 8.81 7.80 -10.32
C SER A 198 10.25 7.42 -10.73
N ASN A 199 10.49 7.12 -12.01
CA ASN A 199 11.85 6.82 -12.49
C ASN A 199 12.81 8.01 -12.26
N SER A 200 12.33 9.24 -12.40
CA SER A 200 13.13 10.45 -12.12
C SER A 200 13.44 10.61 -10.64
N GLU A 201 12.47 10.38 -9.75
CA GLU A 201 12.69 10.39 -8.30
C GLU A 201 13.68 9.28 -7.89
N ILE A 202 13.60 8.10 -8.51
CA ILE A 202 14.55 7.00 -8.28
C ILE A 202 15.96 7.40 -8.72
N ALA A 203 16.09 8.03 -9.89
CA ALA A 203 17.37 8.47 -10.44
C ALA A 203 18.04 9.48 -9.50
N ILE A 204 17.28 10.47 -9.03
CA ILE A 204 17.73 11.46 -8.03
C ILE A 204 18.14 10.77 -6.73
N ASN A 205 17.28 9.91 -6.17
CA ASN A 205 17.55 9.24 -4.90
C ASN A 205 18.78 8.31 -4.95
N ARG A 206 19.08 7.73 -6.12
CA ARG A 206 20.21 6.82 -6.31
C ARG A 206 21.45 7.50 -6.88
N ASN A 207 21.41 8.81 -7.12
CA ASN A 207 22.46 9.58 -7.77
C ASN A 207 22.95 8.91 -9.07
N THR A 208 22.02 8.54 -9.94
CA THR A 208 22.30 7.87 -11.22
C THR A 208 21.45 8.48 -12.34
N SER A 209 21.75 8.16 -13.61
CA SER A 209 21.00 8.70 -14.74
C SER A 209 19.60 8.10 -14.85
N LEU A 210 18.65 8.89 -15.37
CA LEU A 210 17.29 8.42 -15.65
C LEU A 210 17.29 7.17 -16.55
N HIS A 211 18.13 7.19 -17.60
CA HIS A 211 18.28 6.07 -18.52
C HIS A 211 18.73 4.78 -17.81
N THR A 212 19.65 4.88 -16.85
CA THR A 212 20.10 3.73 -16.05
C THR A 212 18.94 3.13 -15.25
N VAL A 213 18.12 3.98 -14.63
CA VAL A 213 16.93 3.53 -13.90
C VAL A 213 15.92 2.88 -14.82
N GLU A 214 15.66 3.44 -16.00
CA GLU A 214 14.73 2.88 -16.98
C GLU A 214 15.15 1.48 -17.41
N ASN A 215 16.44 1.30 -17.73
CA ASN A 215 16.99 -0.02 -18.09
C ASN A 215 16.86 -1.01 -16.92
N GLN A 216 17.11 -0.58 -15.68
CA GLN A 216 16.94 -1.41 -14.49
C GLN A 216 15.47 -1.78 -14.27
N VAL A 217 14.53 -0.85 -14.42
CA VAL A 217 13.09 -1.11 -14.30
C VAL A 217 12.62 -2.10 -15.37
N VAL A 218 13.06 -1.94 -16.62
CA VAL A 218 12.75 -2.88 -17.70
C VAL A 218 13.29 -4.29 -17.39
N SER A 219 14.55 -4.38 -16.93
CA SER A 219 15.15 -5.66 -16.51
C SER A 219 14.34 -6.32 -15.41
N ILE A 220 13.96 -5.57 -14.37
CA ILE A 220 13.14 -6.05 -13.25
C ILE A 220 11.78 -6.56 -13.77
N PHE A 221 11.10 -5.78 -14.62
CA PHE A 221 9.79 -6.18 -15.17
C PHE A 221 9.89 -7.49 -15.94
N ARG A 222 10.94 -7.67 -16.75
CA ARG A 222 11.20 -8.92 -17.47
C ARG A 222 11.47 -10.09 -16.54
N LYS A 223 12.28 -9.89 -15.47
CA LYS A 223 12.61 -10.95 -14.50
C LYS A 223 11.39 -11.45 -13.71
N PHE A 224 10.39 -10.59 -13.51
CA PHE A 224 9.18 -10.92 -12.76
C PHE A 224 7.95 -11.15 -13.64
N ASP A 225 8.11 -11.15 -14.97
CA ASP A 225 7.01 -11.20 -15.94
C ASP A 225 5.87 -10.22 -15.59
N ALA A 226 6.26 -8.97 -15.29
CA ALA A 226 5.36 -7.92 -14.87
C ALA A 226 5.13 -6.92 -16.02
N SER A 227 3.86 -6.69 -16.36
CA SER A 227 3.49 -5.70 -17.39
C SER A 227 3.32 -4.29 -16.83
N ASN A 228 3.23 -4.14 -15.51
CA ASN A 228 3.05 -2.84 -14.84
C ASN A 228 3.56 -2.88 -13.39
N ARG A 229 3.65 -1.71 -12.77
CA ARG A 229 4.16 -1.55 -11.39
C ARG A 229 3.30 -2.26 -10.34
N PHE A 230 1.99 -2.37 -10.56
CA PHE A 230 1.09 -3.06 -9.64
C PHE A 230 1.28 -4.58 -9.71
N GLN A 231 1.42 -5.14 -10.93
CA GLN A 231 1.80 -6.55 -11.09
C GLN A 231 3.16 -6.84 -10.49
N LEU A 232 4.16 -5.97 -10.73
CA LEU A 232 5.47 -6.13 -10.10
C LEU A 232 5.35 -6.20 -8.58
N MET A 233 4.58 -5.28 -7.97
CA MET A 233 4.29 -5.30 -6.53
C MET A 233 3.68 -6.64 -6.09
N SER A 234 2.63 -7.12 -6.79
CA SER A 234 1.99 -8.40 -6.48
C SER A 234 2.98 -9.57 -6.55
N ARG A 235 3.82 -9.62 -7.60
CA ARG A 235 4.83 -10.67 -7.79
C ARG A 235 5.90 -10.64 -6.71
N LEU A 236 6.38 -9.46 -6.33
CA LEU A 236 7.37 -9.28 -5.26
C LEU A 236 6.80 -9.70 -3.89
N LEU A 237 5.53 -9.40 -3.64
CA LEU A 237 4.80 -9.84 -2.43
C LEU A 237 4.36 -11.32 -2.51
N GLY A 238 4.52 -11.99 -3.64
CA GLY A 238 4.10 -13.39 -3.79
C GLY A 238 2.61 -13.62 -3.84
N VAL A 239 1.84 -12.59 -4.13
CA VAL A 239 0.39 -12.67 -4.26
C VAL A 239 0.03 -12.78 -5.73
N CYS A 240 -0.84 -13.73 -6.06
CA CYS A 240 -1.30 -13.89 -7.42
C CYS A 240 -2.34 -12.80 -7.75
N SER A 241 -2.08 -12.05 -8.83
CA SER A 241 -3.04 -11.09 -9.38
C SER A 241 -4.32 -11.82 -9.78
N THR A 242 -5.47 -11.19 -9.60
CA THR A 242 -6.81 -11.79 -9.78
C THR A 242 -7.14 -12.36 -11.16
N SER A 243 -6.22 -12.28 -12.12
CA SER A 243 -6.45 -12.64 -13.53
C SER A 243 -5.33 -13.48 -14.17
N THR A 244 -4.33 -13.95 -13.42
CA THR A 244 -3.27 -14.80 -14.00
C THR A 244 -3.08 -16.04 -13.15
N THR A 245 -3.32 -17.20 -13.77
CA THR A 245 -2.94 -18.52 -13.31
C THR A 245 -1.55 -18.44 -12.68
N CYS A 246 -1.45 -18.76 -11.39
CA CYS A 246 -0.17 -18.86 -10.69
C CYS A 246 0.66 -19.93 -11.42
N PRO A 247 1.81 -19.59 -12.05
CA PRO A 247 2.75 -20.64 -12.41
C PRO A 247 3.28 -21.20 -11.09
N GLN A 248 3.07 -22.50 -10.88
CA GLN A 248 3.68 -23.24 -9.77
C GLN A 248 5.19 -23.32 -9.97
#